data_AF-A0A1I4EP27-F1
#
_entry.id   AF-A0A1I4EP27-F1
#
_cell.length_a   1.000
_cell.length_b   1.000
_cell.length_c   1.000
_cell.angle_alpha   90.00
_cell.angle_beta   90.00
_cell.angle_gamma   90.00
#
_symmetry.space_group_name_H-M   'P 1'
#
loop_
_entity.id
_entity.type
_entity.pdbx_description
1 polymer ?
#
loop_
_entity_poly.entity_id
_entity_poly.type
_entity_poly.pdbx_seq_one_letter_code
_entity_poly.pdbx_strand_id
1 'polypeptide(L)'
;MILAHGNSLLQSENQFFLLVFSSSMALICFWLTFRYLKRARLIEDTPTSKIRSAAQGHVEIKGTVSYGKNKKLIAPLSGNACVWYTYKIQRYQRSGKNSHWSTVEEGTSNKSFLIQDNTGICVINPEGAEILTEHSRTWYGNTEKPKQTKNTNNFFNVISGRRYRYIEKFIYVHDLIYALGNFKTSGGGRDVPSNHQMTGQVIREWKQDYNQVLNHFDQDKNGKIDILEWEAVRAAASQEAEKRRQHLSKMPTVYTLSNTIHKQHPFILSTFSQKILAKKFRIYAILSLMGALLFVAFLIIHFFKP
;
A
#
# COMPACT_ATOMS: atom_id res chain seq x y z
N MET A 1 -4.37 -19.72 -61.36
CA MET A 1 -3.52 -18.54 -61.09
C MET A 1 -4.01 -17.70 -59.90
N ILE A 2 -5.33 -17.50 -59.73
CA ILE A 2 -5.91 -16.69 -58.63
C ILE A 2 -5.68 -17.30 -57.22
N LEU A 3 -5.71 -18.64 -57.08
CA LEU A 3 -5.48 -19.31 -55.79
C LEU A 3 -4.04 -19.21 -55.25
N ALA A 4 -3.04 -19.15 -56.14
CA ALA A 4 -1.65 -18.98 -55.73
C ALA A 4 -1.35 -17.56 -55.23
N HIS A 5 -2.02 -16.55 -55.81
CA HIS A 5 -1.88 -15.14 -55.44
C HIS A 5 -2.56 -14.83 -54.09
N GLY A 6 -3.68 -15.49 -53.78
CA GLY A 6 -4.34 -15.38 -52.47
C GLY A 6 -3.50 -15.97 -51.33
N ASN A 7 -2.81 -17.09 -51.56
CA ASN A 7 -1.92 -17.67 -50.55
C ASN A 7 -0.69 -16.81 -50.27
N SER A 8 -0.10 -16.16 -51.28
CA SER A 8 1.05 -15.27 -51.06
C SER A 8 0.71 -14.01 -50.26
N LEU A 9 -0.49 -13.43 -50.46
CA LEU A 9 -0.94 -12.25 -49.73
C LEU A 9 -1.20 -12.58 -48.25
N LEU A 10 -1.93 -13.67 -47.97
CA LEU A 10 -2.17 -14.16 -46.61
C LEU A 10 -0.85 -14.50 -45.89
N GLN A 11 0.14 -15.03 -46.61
CA GLN A 11 1.45 -15.32 -46.05
C GLN A 11 2.25 -14.06 -45.72
N SER A 12 2.17 -13.00 -46.56
CA SER A 12 2.79 -11.71 -46.27
C SER A 12 2.15 -10.98 -45.07
N GLU A 13 0.82 -11.02 -44.96
CA GLU A 13 0.12 -10.42 -43.82
C GLU A 13 0.48 -11.12 -42.51
N ASN A 14 0.48 -12.46 -42.51
CA ASN A 14 0.88 -13.25 -41.34
C ASN A 14 2.33 -12.97 -40.92
N GLN A 15 3.25 -12.82 -41.88
CA GLN A 15 4.64 -12.47 -41.58
C GLN A 15 4.77 -11.06 -41.00
N PHE A 16 4.02 -10.09 -41.52
CA PHE A 16 3.98 -8.75 -40.96
C PHE A 16 3.46 -8.75 -39.52
N PHE A 17 2.34 -9.46 -39.25
CA PHE A 17 1.81 -9.59 -37.89
C PHE A 17 2.79 -10.26 -36.93
N LEU A 18 3.48 -11.32 -37.36
CA LEU A 18 4.50 -12.00 -36.55
C LEU A 18 5.69 -11.09 -36.23
N LEU A 19 6.13 -10.26 -37.18
CA LEU A 19 7.22 -9.29 -36.97
C LEU A 19 6.82 -8.23 -35.94
N VAL A 20 5.63 -7.64 -36.10
CA VAL A 20 5.12 -6.60 -35.18
C VAL A 20 4.92 -7.18 -33.78
N PHE A 21 4.35 -8.38 -33.68
CA PHE A 21 4.12 -9.06 -32.41
C PHE A 21 5.44 -9.38 -31.70
N SER A 22 6.40 -10.00 -32.39
CA SER A 22 7.68 -10.40 -31.79
C SER A 22 8.54 -9.18 -31.40
N SER A 23 8.54 -8.12 -32.23
CA SER A 23 9.17 -6.83 -31.89
C SER A 23 8.55 -6.19 -30.66
N SER A 24 7.22 -6.14 -30.59
CA SER A 24 6.49 -5.59 -29.45
C SER A 24 6.78 -6.37 -28.17
N MET A 25 6.79 -7.70 -28.24
CA MET A 25 7.07 -8.55 -27.09
C MET A 25 8.52 -8.41 -26.61
N ALA A 26 9.48 -8.31 -27.53
CA ALA A 26 10.88 -8.04 -27.21
C ALA A 26 11.02 -6.73 -26.41
N LEU A 27 10.37 -5.65 -26.87
CA LEU A 27 10.36 -4.35 -26.18
C LEU A 27 9.71 -4.43 -24.80
N ILE A 28 8.59 -5.13 -24.66
CA ILE A 28 7.91 -5.32 -23.37
C ILE A 28 8.82 -6.09 -22.39
N CYS A 29 9.41 -7.20 -22.83
CA CYS A 29 10.34 -8.00 -22.01
C CYS A 29 11.58 -7.18 -21.60
N PHE A 30 12.14 -6.38 -22.50
CA PHE A 30 13.26 -5.50 -22.20
C PHE A 30 12.89 -4.42 -21.18
N TRP A 31 11.73 -3.77 -21.33
CA TRP A 31 11.22 -2.81 -20.36
C TRP A 31 10.98 -3.45 -18.98
N LEU A 32 10.39 -4.66 -18.94
CA LEU A 32 10.21 -5.43 -17.70
C LEU A 32 11.54 -5.74 -17.01
N THR A 33 12.60 -6.03 -17.78
CA THR A 33 13.95 -6.24 -17.25
C THR A 33 14.42 -5.04 -16.46
N PHE A 34 14.38 -3.83 -17.04
CA PHE A 34 14.77 -2.62 -16.32
C PHE A 34 13.87 -2.33 -15.13
N ARG A 35 12.56 -2.55 -15.26
CA ARG A 35 11.60 -2.34 -14.19
C ARG A 35 11.93 -3.21 -12.97
N TYR A 36 12.18 -4.51 -13.18
CA TYR A 36 12.51 -5.44 -12.09
C TYR A 36 13.91 -5.21 -11.54
N LEU A 37 14.89 -4.87 -12.38
CA LEU A 37 16.24 -4.50 -11.91
C LEU A 37 16.22 -3.24 -11.05
N LYS A 38 15.50 -2.20 -11.46
CA LYS A 38 15.36 -0.96 -10.68
C LYS A 38 14.71 -1.23 -9.33
N ARG A 39 13.68 -2.09 -9.29
CA ARG A 39 13.05 -2.52 -8.02
C ARG A 39 14.01 -3.31 -7.13
N ALA A 40 14.76 -4.26 -7.70
CA ALA A 40 15.73 -5.05 -6.96
C ALA A 40 16.83 -4.16 -6.35
N ARG A 41 17.41 -3.27 -7.16
CA ARG A 41 18.41 -2.30 -6.69
C ARG A 41 17.86 -1.38 -5.62
N LEU A 42 16.66 -0.83 -5.78
CA LEU A 42 16.07 0.03 -4.77
C LEU A 42 15.91 -0.67 -3.41
N ILE A 43 15.53 -1.96 -3.41
CA ILE A 43 15.44 -2.77 -2.19
C ILE A 43 16.82 -3.10 -1.61
N GLU A 44 17.83 -3.32 -2.44
CA GLU A 44 19.20 -3.65 -2.02
C GLU A 44 20.00 -2.43 -1.53
N ASP A 45 19.82 -1.29 -2.20
CA ASP A 45 20.54 -0.05 -1.97
C ASP A 45 19.95 0.77 -0.82
N THR A 46 18.74 0.45 -0.36
CA THR A 46 18.13 1.10 0.81
C THR A 46 18.58 0.40 2.10
N PRO A 47 19.39 1.05 2.96
CA PRO A 47 19.83 0.44 4.20
C PRO A 47 18.69 0.37 5.24
N THR A 48 18.65 -0.71 6.01
CA THR A 48 17.72 -0.82 7.14
C THR A 48 18.06 0.22 8.21
N SER A 49 17.12 1.09 8.52
CA SER A 49 17.21 2.10 9.59
C SER A 49 16.56 1.60 10.88
N LYS A 50 17.02 2.13 12.02
CA LYS A 50 16.34 1.98 13.32
C LYS A 50 15.18 2.96 13.42
N ILE A 51 14.06 2.54 14.00
CA ILE A 51 12.83 3.36 14.07
C ILE A 51 13.11 4.72 14.73
N ARG A 52 13.88 4.77 15.82
CA ARG A 52 14.14 6.02 16.55
C ARG A 52 14.95 7.05 15.75
N SER A 53 15.84 6.58 14.88
CA SER A 53 16.83 7.40 14.16
C SER A 53 16.68 7.35 12.65
N ALA A 54 15.55 6.83 12.14
CA ALA A 54 15.27 6.81 10.71
C ALA A 54 15.12 8.23 10.17
N ALA A 55 15.67 8.47 8.98
CA ALA A 55 15.53 9.74 8.29
C ALA A 55 14.06 9.98 7.87
N GLN A 56 13.70 11.25 7.70
CA GLN A 56 12.41 11.59 7.07
C GLN A 56 12.42 11.17 5.61
N GLY A 57 11.29 10.64 5.11
CA GLY A 57 11.14 10.23 3.72
C GLY A 57 11.24 8.72 3.51
N HIS A 58 11.73 8.30 2.34
CA HIS A 58 11.70 6.89 1.97
C HIS A 58 12.79 6.08 2.69
N VAL A 59 12.37 5.14 3.55
CA VAL A 59 13.29 4.34 4.38
C VAL A 59 12.85 2.89 4.45
N GLU A 60 13.81 2.04 4.78
CA GLU A 60 13.59 0.65 5.16
C GLU A 60 13.65 0.50 6.68
N ILE A 61 12.65 -0.13 7.29
CA ILE A 61 12.63 -0.49 8.70
C ILE A 61 12.21 -1.95 8.88
N LYS A 62 12.71 -2.58 9.95
CA LYS A 62 12.36 -3.96 10.32
C LYS A 62 11.88 -3.96 11.77
N GLY A 63 10.81 -4.69 12.04
CA GLY A 63 10.26 -4.77 13.39
C GLY A 63 9.24 -5.88 13.54
N THR A 64 8.92 -6.18 14.79
CA THR A 64 7.92 -7.16 15.17
C THR A 64 6.55 -6.50 15.20
N VAL A 65 5.57 -7.12 14.56
CA VAL A 65 4.20 -6.63 14.47
C VAL A 65 3.50 -6.70 15.82
N SER A 66 2.77 -5.64 16.15
CA SER A 66 1.92 -5.52 17.34
C SER A 66 0.57 -4.87 16.99
N TYR A 67 -0.44 -5.07 17.84
CA TYR A 67 -1.74 -4.43 17.65
C TYR A 67 -1.63 -2.90 17.71
N GLY A 68 -2.38 -2.22 16.85
CA GLY A 68 -2.56 -0.77 16.93
C GLY A 68 -3.60 -0.35 17.95
N LYS A 69 -3.97 0.94 17.91
CA LYS A 69 -5.15 1.45 18.65
C LYS A 69 -6.41 0.66 18.30
N ASN A 70 -6.52 0.24 17.04
CA ASN A 70 -7.56 -0.66 16.61
C ASN A 70 -7.22 -2.05 17.14
N LYS A 71 -8.06 -2.57 18.05
CA LYS A 71 -8.00 -3.93 18.58
C LYS A 71 -7.91 -4.97 17.44
N LYS A 72 -7.66 -6.24 17.78
CA LYS A 72 -7.58 -7.38 16.85
C LYS A 72 -8.60 -7.31 15.69
N LEU A 73 -8.14 -7.44 14.45
CA LEU A 73 -9.03 -7.67 13.31
C LEU A 73 -9.37 -9.14 13.23
N ILE A 74 -10.56 -9.43 12.71
CA ILE A 74 -11.01 -10.79 12.43
C ILE A 74 -11.15 -10.92 10.92
N ALA A 75 -10.43 -11.87 10.34
CA ALA A 75 -10.52 -12.18 8.93
C ALA A 75 -11.93 -12.68 8.54
N PRO A 76 -12.51 -12.20 7.44
CA PRO A 76 -13.92 -12.43 7.14
C PRO A 76 -14.25 -13.87 6.73
N LEU A 77 -13.32 -14.60 6.09
CA LEU A 77 -13.62 -15.96 5.61
C LEU A 77 -13.21 -17.02 6.63
N SER A 78 -12.02 -16.90 7.23
CA SER A 78 -11.52 -17.88 8.22
C SER A 78 -11.86 -17.58 9.67
N GLY A 79 -12.17 -16.34 10.02
CA GLY A 79 -12.36 -15.91 11.42
C GLY A 79 -11.05 -15.77 12.21
N ASN A 80 -9.89 -15.83 11.56
CA ASN A 80 -8.60 -15.71 12.24
C ASN A 80 -8.37 -14.28 12.77
N ALA A 81 -7.79 -14.17 13.96
CA ALA A 81 -7.34 -12.89 14.50
C ALA A 81 -6.03 -12.45 13.82
N CYS A 82 -5.98 -11.22 13.31
CA CYS A 82 -4.82 -10.68 12.60
C CYS A 82 -4.73 -9.15 12.77
N VAL A 83 -3.65 -8.53 12.27
CA VAL A 83 -3.54 -7.07 12.17
C VAL A 83 -3.88 -6.53 10.79
N TRP A 84 -3.78 -7.39 9.78
CA TRP A 84 -4.11 -7.09 8.39
C TRP A 84 -4.58 -8.35 7.68
N TYR A 85 -5.52 -8.22 6.75
CA TYR A 85 -5.92 -9.27 5.83
C TYR A 85 -6.24 -8.73 4.44
N THR A 86 -6.12 -9.59 3.44
CA THR A 86 -6.80 -9.45 2.15
C THR A 86 -7.45 -10.78 1.80
N TYR A 87 -8.62 -10.74 1.16
CA TYR A 87 -9.33 -11.93 0.74
C TYR A 87 -9.91 -11.78 -0.66
N LYS A 88 -10.11 -12.92 -1.32
CA LYS A 88 -10.70 -13.03 -2.64
C LYS A 88 -11.53 -14.30 -2.73
N ILE A 89 -12.80 -14.15 -3.09
CA ILE A 89 -13.74 -15.22 -3.37
C ILE A 89 -13.91 -15.27 -4.89
N GLN A 90 -13.68 -16.44 -5.47
CA GLN A 90 -13.81 -16.67 -6.89
C GLN A 90 -14.78 -17.81 -7.16
N ARG A 91 -15.58 -17.68 -8.21
CA ARG A 91 -16.47 -18.72 -8.71
C ARG A 91 -15.95 -19.27 -10.03
N TYR A 92 -15.92 -20.58 -10.14
CA TYR A 92 -15.66 -21.29 -11.37
C TYR A 92 -16.86 -21.13 -12.28
N GLN A 93 -16.64 -20.52 -13.45
CA GLN A 93 -17.63 -20.30 -14.48
C GLN A 93 -17.23 -21.09 -15.73
N ARG A 94 -18.21 -21.74 -16.36
CA ARG A 94 -18.03 -22.48 -17.60
C ARG A 94 -18.90 -21.84 -18.68
N SER A 95 -18.29 -21.51 -19.81
CA SER A 95 -18.97 -20.98 -21.01
C SER A 95 -18.60 -21.87 -22.19
N GLY A 96 -19.51 -22.77 -22.57
CA GLY A 96 -19.28 -23.79 -23.59
C GLY A 96 -18.09 -24.70 -23.28
N LYS A 97 -17.04 -24.61 -24.12
CA LYS A 97 -15.78 -25.36 -23.98
C LYS A 97 -14.75 -24.66 -23.07
N ASN A 98 -14.99 -23.40 -22.68
CA ASN A 98 -14.06 -22.62 -21.90
C ASN A 98 -14.48 -22.57 -20.43
N SER A 99 -13.49 -22.47 -19.54
CA SER A 99 -13.73 -22.29 -18.12
C SER A 99 -12.75 -21.30 -17.52
N HIS A 100 -13.21 -20.49 -16.57
CA HIS A 100 -12.38 -19.51 -15.90
C HIS A 100 -12.86 -19.23 -14.48
N TRP A 101 -11.97 -18.71 -13.65
CA TRP A 101 -12.30 -18.23 -12.32
C TRP A 101 -12.68 -16.76 -12.40
N SER A 102 -13.89 -16.42 -11.96
CA SER A 102 -14.37 -15.04 -11.89
C SER A 102 -14.44 -14.59 -10.43
N THR A 103 -13.93 -13.40 -10.12
CA THR A 103 -13.97 -12.83 -8.75
C THR A 103 -15.39 -12.39 -8.43
N VAL A 104 -15.93 -12.91 -7.33
CA VAL A 104 -17.27 -12.58 -6.83
C VAL A 104 -17.19 -11.50 -5.77
N GLU A 105 -16.22 -11.63 -4.85
CA GLU A 105 -16.02 -10.70 -3.75
C GLU A 105 -14.53 -10.60 -3.45
N GLU A 106 -14.03 -9.41 -3.15
CA GLU A 106 -12.70 -9.20 -2.62
C GLU A 106 -12.69 -8.04 -1.64
N GLY A 107 -11.74 -8.06 -0.70
CA GLY A 107 -11.61 -6.98 0.28
C GLY A 107 -10.26 -7.00 0.96
N THR A 108 -9.82 -5.83 1.40
CA THR A 108 -8.53 -5.64 2.08
C THR A 108 -8.72 -4.72 3.26
N SER A 109 -8.10 -5.05 4.40
CA SER A 109 -8.12 -4.18 5.57
C SER A 109 -7.22 -2.97 5.37
N ASN A 110 -7.72 -1.79 5.76
CA ASN A 110 -6.98 -0.51 5.74
C ASN A 110 -6.62 -0.01 7.15
N LYS A 111 -6.77 -0.85 8.18
CA LYS A 111 -6.53 -0.44 9.57
C LYS A 111 -5.03 -0.41 9.87
N SER A 112 -4.59 0.66 10.54
CA SER A 112 -3.22 0.78 10.98
C SER A 112 -2.87 -0.21 12.08
N PHE A 113 -1.64 -0.69 12.07
CA PHE A 113 -1.05 -1.54 13.09
C PHE A 113 0.33 -1.04 13.48
N LEU A 114 0.95 -1.63 14.49
CA LEU A 114 2.26 -1.18 14.98
C LEU A 114 3.34 -2.17 14.57
N ILE A 115 4.53 -1.66 14.35
CA ILE A 115 5.75 -2.45 14.34
C ILE A 115 6.70 -1.89 15.40
N GLN A 116 7.46 -2.76 16.03
CA GLN A 116 8.40 -2.39 17.07
C GLN A 116 9.77 -3.00 16.79
N ASP A 117 10.80 -2.18 16.89
CA ASP A 117 12.19 -2.64 16.95
C ASP A 117 12.74 -2.41 18.37
N ASN A 118 14.05 -2.62 18.56
CA ASN A 118 14.70 -2.40 19.84
C ASN A 118 14.85 -0.91 20.23
N THR A 119 14.46 0.03 19.37
CA THR A 119 14.64 1.48 19.56
C THR A 119 13.33 2.24 19.69
N GLY A 120 12.24 1.76 19.10
CA GLY A 120 10.95 2.44 19.14
C GLY A 120 9.82 1.69 18.46
N ILE A 121 8.68 2.37 18.36
CA ILE A 121 7.44 1.87 17.78
C ILE A 121 7.06 2.76 16.59
N CYS A 122 6.72 2.14 15.47
CA CYS A 122 6.26 2.82 14.27
C CYS A 122 4.84 2.38 13.92
N VAL A 123 3.97 3.34 13.62
CA VAL A 123 2.62 3.11 13.12
C VAL A 123 2.68 2.85 11.62
N ILE A 124 2.16 1.70 11.18
CA ILE A 124 2.03 1.36 9.76
C ILE A 124 0.62 1.69 9.31
N ASN A 125 0.49 2.55 8.30
CA ASN A 125 -0.74 2.65 7.52
C ASN A 125 -0.61 1.75 6.27
N PRO A 126 -1.30 0.60 6.18
CA PRO A 126 -1.13 -0.35 5.08
C PRO A 126 -1.78 0.08 3.76
N GLU A 127 -2.50 1.21 3.75
CA GLU A 127 -3.16 1.71 2.55
C GLU A 127 -2.17 1.95 1.41
N GLY A 128 -2.45 1.36 0.24
CA GLY A 128 -1.59 1.47 -0.95
C GLY A 128 -0.30 0.65 -0.89
N ALA A 129 -0.09 -0.19 0.13
CA ALA A 129 1.07 -1.06 0.22
C ALA A 129 0.98 -2.26 -0.74
N GLU A 130 2.09 -2.62 -1.36
CA GLU A 130 2.31 -3.95 -1.93
C GLU A 130 2.66 -4.91 -0.78
N ILE A 131 1.71 -5.76 -0.39
CA ILE A 131 1.85 -6.64 0.77
C ILE A 131 2.18 -8.07 0.35
N LEU A 132 3.31 -8.57 0.84
CA LEU A 132 3.84 -9.90 0.56
C LEU A 132 3.95 -10.69 1.85
N THR A 133 3.05 -11.64 2.05
CA THR A 133 3.01 -12.45 3.27
C THR A 133 3.20 -13.94 2.99
N GLU A 134 3.88 -14.61 3.92
CA GLU A 134 4.00 -16.06 4.00
C GLU A 134 2.67 -16.72 4.38
N HIS A 135 1.84 -15.98 5.12
CA HIS A 135 0.55 -16.45 5.61
C HIS A 135 -0.51 -16.30 4.53
N SER A 136 -0.57 -17.27 3.61
CA SER A 136 -1.57 -17.35 2.55
C SER A 136 -2.30 -18.69 2.60
N ARG A 137 -3.62 -18.66 2.56
CA ARG A 137 -4.48 -19.85 2.51
C ARG A 137 -5.31 -19.84 1.24
N THR A 138 -5.47 -21.00 0.62
CA THR A 138 -6.39 -21.20 -0.49
C THR A 138 -7.15 -22.50 -0.27
N TRP A 139 -8.47 -22.43 -0.34
CA TRP A 139 -9.35 -23.59 -0.19
C TRP A 139 -10.57 -23.45 -1.08
N TYR A 140 -11.34 -24.53 -1.21
CA TYR A 140 -12.46 -24.63 -2.15
C TYR A 140 -13.74 -25.01 -1.43
N GLY A 141 -14.88 -24.52 -1.93
CA GLY A 141 -16.20 -24.77 -1.36
C GLY A 141 -17.33 -24.71 -2.39
N ASN A 142 -18.53 -24.98 -1.91
CA ASN A 142 -19.75 -25.05 -2.73
C ASN A 142 -20.61 -23.78 -2.61
N THR A 143 -20.34 -22.93 -1.63
CA THR A 143 -21.14 -21.73 -1.31
C THR A 143 -20.33 -20.46 -1.51
N GLU A 144 -20.99 -19.32 -1.64
CA GLU A 144 -20.29 -18.03 -1.77
C GLU A 144 -19.55 -17.64 -0.50
N LYS A 145 -20.19 -17.81 0.66
CA LYS A 145 -19.54 -17.63 1.96
C LYS A 145 -19.13 -18.99 2.53
N PRO A 146 -17.86 -19.18 2.92
CA PRO A 146 -17.46 -20.43 3.55
C PRO A 146 -18.15 -20.54 4.91
N LYS A 147 -18.74 -21.71 5.19
CA LYS A 147 -19.06 -22.06 6.58
C LYS A 147 -17.72 -22.16 7.32
N GLN A 148 -17.59 -21.61 8.53
CA GLN A 148 -16.37 -21.72 9.33
C GLN A 148 -16.11 -23.20 9.67
N THR A 149 -15.48 -23.94 8.76
CA THR A 149 -15.16 -25.36 8.97
C THR A 149 -13.74 -25.45 9.49
N LYS A 150 -13.58 -26.00 10.69
CA LYS A 150 -12.28 -26.31 11.27
C LYS A 150 -11.50 -27.20 10.30
N ASN A 151 -10.29 -26.76 9.97
CA ASN A 151 -9.23 -27.41 9.21
C ASN A 151 -9.45 -28.91 8.93
N THR A 152 -10.15 -29.25 7.83
CA THR A 152 -10.27 -30.63 7.35
C THR A 152 -9.28 -30.85 6.22
N ASN A 153 -8.44 -31.87 6.36
CA ASN A 153 -7.38 -32.27 5.44
C ASN A 153 -7.68 -32.01 3.95
N ASN A 154 -6.78 -31.24 3.33
CA ASN A 154 -6.91 -30.64 2.00
C ASN A 154 -6.77 -31.62 0.82
N PHE A 155 -6.60 -32.92 1.05
CA PHE A 155 -6.23 -33.87 -0.03
C PHE A 155 -7.41 -34.53 -0.75
N PHE A 156 -8.57 -34.72 -0.10
CA PHE A 156 -9.72 -35.45 -0.68
C PHE A 156 -10.83 -34.54 -1.28
N ASN A 157 -10.63 -33.23 -1.24
CA ASN A 157 -11.69 -32.25 -1.56
C ASN A 157 -11.80 -31.87 -3.05
N VAL A 158 -10.97 -32.45 -3.92
CA VAL A 158 -10.87 -32.09 -5.35
C VAL A 158 -11.94 -32.79 -6.21
N ILE A 159 -12.61 -33.84 -5.70
CA ILE A 159 -13.47 -34.73 -6.51
C ILE A 159 -14.96 -34.32 -6.53
N SER A 160 -15.39 -33.39 -5.67
CA SER A 160 -16.81 -33.01 -5.58
C SER A 160 -17.03 -31.57 -5.99
N GLY A 161 -17.62 -31.31 -7.17
CA GLY A 161 -18.52 -30.19 -7.52
C GLY A 161 -18.26 -28.75 -7.01
N ARG A 162 -17.09 -28.43 -6.47
CA ARG A 162 -16.79 -27.17 -5.79
C ARG A 162 -16.63 -26.05 -6.79
N ARG A 163 -17.58 -25.13 -6.75
CA ARG A 163 -17.64 -23.98 -7.65
C ARG A 163 -16.93 -22.75 -7.11
N TYR A 164 -16.48 -22.74 -5.86
CA TYR A 164 -15.86 -21.57 -5.24
C TYR A 164 -14.42 -21.85 -4.80
N ARG A 165 -13.55 -20.86 -5.00
CA ARG A 165 -12.17 -20.77 -4.53
C ARG A 165 -12.05 -19.56 -3.62
N TYR A 166 -11.60 -19.76 -2.40
CA TYR A 166 -11.33 -18.70 -1.44
C TYR A 166 -9.83 -18.55 -1.27
N ILE A 167 -9.36 -17.32 -1.25
CA ILE A 167 -7.97 -16.96 -1.02
C ILE A 167 -7.97 -15.96 0.12
N GLU A 168 -7.21 -16.21 1.17
CA GLU A 168 -6.95 -15.23 2.22
C GLU A 168 -5.47 -15.11 2.47
N LYS A 169 -5.02 -13.90 2.77
CA LYS A 169 -3.67 -13.59 3.20
C LYS A 169 -3.70 -12.73 4.44
N PHE A 170 -2.73 -12.91 5.34
CA PHE A 170 -2.73 -12.27 6.66
C PHE A 170 -1.37 -11.69 7.03
N ILE A 171 -1.39 -10.73 7.95
CA ILE A 171 -0.24 -10.45 8.81
C ILE A 171 -0.71 -10.67 10.25
N TYR A 172 0.00 -11.49 10.99
CA TYR A 172 -0.28 -11.79 12.39
C TYR A 172 0.52 -10.89 13.32
N VAL A 173 0.07 -10.82 14.57
CA VAL A 173 0.90 -10.27 15.64
C VAL A 173 2.12 -11.16 15.84
N HIS A 174 3.23 -10.55 16.20
CA HIS A 174 4.55 -11.18 16.33
C HIS A 174 5.25 -11.59 15.04
N ASP A 175 4.62 -11.39 13.86
CA ASP A 175 5.35 -11.51 12.60
C ASP A 175 6.49 -10.50 12.56
N LEU A 176 7.67 -10.95 12.12
CA LEU A 176 8.76 -10.05 11.77
C LEU A 176 8.48 -9.49 10.38
N ILE A 177 8.35 -8.16 10.28
CA ILE A 177 8.03 -7.50 9.02
C ILE A 177 9.19 -6.64 8.54
N TYR A 178 9.46 -6.76 7.25
CA TYR A 178 10.23 -5.85 6.44
C TYR A 178 9.28 -4.77 5.90
N ALA A 179 9.55 -3.51 6.16
CA ALA A 179 8.72 -2.41 5.71
C ALA A 179 9.57 -1.34 5.01
N LEU A 180 9.23 -1.05 3.76
CA LEU A 180 9.86 -0.02 2.94
C LEU A 180 8.79 0.99 2.58
N GLY A 181 8.93 2.25 2.97
CA GLY A 181 7.87 3.25 2.81
C GLY A 181 8.27 4.66 3.18
N ASN A 182 7.32 5.58 3.16
CA ASN A 182 7.56 6.96 3.55
C ASN A 182 7.40 7.14 5.06
N PHE A 183 8.50 7.40 5.73
CA PHE A 183 8.59 7.62 7.16
C PHE A 183 8.41 9.10 7.49
N LYS A 184 7.54 9.35 8.46
CA LYS A 184 7.27 10.67 9.02
C LYS A 184 7.33 10.61 10.54
N THR A 185 7.95 11.63 11.12
CA THR A 185 7.94 11.87 12.56
C THR A 185 7.01 13.03 12.86
N SER A 186 6.10 12.84 13.80
CA SER A 186 5.17 13.87 14.27
C SER A 186 5.23 14.04 15.78
N GLY A 187 4.81 15.20 16.28
CA GLY A 187 4.82 15.51 17.71
C GLY A 187 6.21 15.87 18.24
N GLY A 188 6.45 15.71 19.54
CA GLY A 188 7.73 16.03 20.18
C GLY A 188 8.20 17.47 19.97
N GLY A 189 7.25 18.41 19.88
CA GLY A 189 7.55 19.83 19.66
C GLY A 189 7.86 20.26 18.22
N ARG A 190 7.92 19.34 17.24
CA ARG A 190 8.35 19.67 15.85
C ARG A 190 7.28 20.39 15.03
N ASP A 191 6.02 20.02 15.23
CA ASP A 191 4.88 20.54 14.46
C ASP A 191 4.08 21.61 15.22
N VAL A 192 4.73 22.32 16.15
CA VAL A 192 4.08 23.35 16.97
C VAL A 192 4.07 24.67 16.20
N PRO A 193 2.89 25.23 15.83
CA PRO A 193 2.85 26.48 15.08
C PRO A 193 3.34 27.67 15.92
N SER A 194 3.69 28.77 15.24
CA SER A 194 4.13 29.98 15.94
C SER A 194 3.02 30.58 16.80
N ASN A 195 3.38 31.35 17.84
CA ASN A 195 2.38 31.98 18.69
C ASN A 195 1.39 32.85 17.88
N HIS A 196 1.90 33.60 16.91
CA HIS A 196 1.09 34.43 16.05
C HIS A 196 0.09 33.61 15.20
N GLN A 197 0.54 32.49 14.60
CA GLN A 197 -0.33 31.60 13.82
C GLN A 197 -1.44 30.99 14.69
N MET A 198 -1.09 30.51 15.89
CA MET A 198 -2.04 29.95 16.84
C MET A 198 -3.02 31.00 17.38
N THR A 199 -2.55 32.20 17.71
CA THR A 199 -3.39 33.32 18.15
C THR A 199 -4.43 33.66 17.08
N GLY A 200 -3.99 33.78 15.82
CA GLY A 200 -4.89 34.01 14.69
C GLY A 200 -5.92 32.89 14.50
N GLN A 201 -5.55 31.63 14.76
CA GLN A 201 -6.49 30.51 14.74
C GLN A 201 -7.52 30.60 15.86
N VAL A 202 -7.09 30.86 17.10
CA VAL A 202 -7.98 31.03 18.26
C VAL A 202 -9.00 32.14 18.00
N ILE A 203 -8.56 33.30 17.49
CA ILE A 203 -9.46 34.40 17.15
C ILE A 203 -10.46 33.99 16.06
N ARG A 204 -10.05 33.24 15.03
CA ARG A 204 -10.96 32.75 13.99
C ARG A 204 -12.00 31.79 14.54
N GLU A 205 -11.61 30.87 15.43
CA GLU A 205 -12.53 29.94 16.10
C GLU A 205 -13.52 30.70 16.98
N TRP A 206 -13.06 31.67 17.79
CA TRP A 206 -13.93 32.50 18.62
C TRP A 206 -14.91 33.33 17.79
N LYS A 207 -14.48 33.86 16.64
CA LYS A 207 -15.38 34.59 15.71
C LYS A 207 -16.49 33.72 15.12
N GLN A 208 -16.37 32.39 15.11
CA GLN A 208 -17.47 31.51 14.68
C GLN A 208 -18.64 31.55 15.66
N ASP A 209 -18.39 31.84 16.94
CA ASP A 209 -19.39 32.09 17.96
C ASP A 209 -19.22 33.50 18.53
N TYR A 210 -19.57 34.50 17.72
CA TYR A 210 -19.41 35.91 18.07
C TYR A 210 -20.14 36.30 19.37
N ASN A 211 -21.26 35.62 19.68
CA ASN A 211 -22.03 35.85 20.91
C ASN A 211 -21.23 35.49 22.17
N GLN A 212 -20.43 34.43 22.14
CA GLN A 212 -19.54 34.11 23.25
C GLN A 212 -18.47 35.19 23.45
N VAL A 213 -17.94 35.75 22.35
CA VAL A 213 -16.93 36.82 22.44
C VAL A 213 -17.54 38.09 23.01
N LEU A 214 -18.73 38.48 22.57
CA LEU A 214 -19.45 39.62 23.16
C LEU A 214 -19.67 39.41 24.66
N ASN A 215 -20.22 38.27 25.07
CA ASN A 215 -20.49 38.01 26.50
C ASN A 215 -19.24 38.07 27.40
N HIS A 216 -18.07 37.76 26.87
CA HIS A 216 -16.82 37.74 27.63
C HIS A 216 -16.03 39.05 27.58
N PHE A 217 -16.19 39.86 26.53
CA PHE A 217 -15.31 40.99 26.26
C PHE A 217 -16.03 42.34 26.03
N ASP A 218 -17.34 42.35 25.81
CA ASP A 218 -18.18 43.57 25.72
C ASP A 218 -18.46 44.10 27.13
N GLN A 219 -17.65 45.07 27.58
CA GLN A 219 -17.73 45.64 28.92
C GLN A 219 -18.85 46.67 29.05
N ASP A 220 -19.12 47.43 28.00
CA ASP A 220 -20.14 48.49 27.98
C ASP A 220 -21.53 47.98 27.53
N LYS A 221 -21.60 46.71 27.10
CA LYS A 221 -22.80 45.99 26.65
C LYS A 221 -23.48 46.65 25.45
N ASN A 222 -22.72 47.32 24.59
CA ASN A 222 -23.25 48.01 23.43
C ASN A 222 -23.51 47.06 22.23
N GLY A 223 -23.14 45.78 22.35
CA GLY A 223 -23.32 44.75 21.31
C GLY A 223 -22.24 44.77 20.21
N LYS A 224 -21.15 45.51 20.39
CA LYS A 224 -20.01 45.62 19.48
C LYS A 224 -18.71 45.66 20.28
N ILE A 225 -17.68 45.00 19.74
CA ILE A 225 -16.34 45.01 20.34
C ILE A 225 -15.53 46.20 19.81
N ASP A 226 -15.15 47.11 20.69
CA ASP A 226 -14.32 48.27 20.36
C ASP A 226 -12.81 47.93 20.30
N ILE A 227 -11.96 48.92 19.99
CA ILE A 227 -10.51 48.70 19.82
C ILE A 227 -9.83 48.20 21.12
N LEU A 228 -10.22 48.73 22.28
CA LEU A 228 -9.65 48.36 23.58
C LEU A 228 -10.13 46.96 23.99
N GLU A 229 -11.40 46.64 23.74
CA GLU A 229 -11.95 45.31 23.94
C GLU A 229 -11.31 44.30 22.98
N TRP A 230 -11.00 44.70 21.73
CA TRP A 230 -10.24 43.88 20.79
C TRP A 230 -8.78 43.65 21.23
N GLU A 231 -8.18 44.56 21.98
CA GLU A 231 -6.88 44.31 22.63
C GLU A 231 -7.01 43.24 23.71
N ALA A 232 -8.06 43.29 24.53
CA ALA A 232 -8.36 42.26 25.53
C ALA A 232 -8.61 40.89 24.87
N VAL A 233 -9.38 40.85 23.78
CA VAL A 233 -9.60 39.63 22.97
C VAL A 233 -8.27 39.08 22.44
N ARG A 234 -7.42 39.93 21.87
CA ARG A 234 -6.10 39.51 21.36
C ARG A 234 -5.19 39.01 22.48
N ALA A 235 -5.19 39.65 23.64
CA ALA A 235 -4.41 39.23 24.80
C ALA A 235 -4.86 37.85 25.31
N ALA A 236 -6.17 37.67 25.50
CA ALA A 236 -6.74 36.39 25.92
C ALA A 236 -6.49 35.29 24.89
N ALA A 237 -6.64 35.58 23.60
CA ALA A 237 -6.36 34.65 22.52
C ALA A 237 -4.87 34.24 22.46
N SER A 238 -3.95 35.17 22.73
CA SER A 238 -2.51 34.87 22.82
C SER A 238 -2.20 33.95 24.00
N GLN A 239 -2.82 34.17 25.17
CA GLN A 239 -2.66 33.29 26.32
C GLN A 239 -3.20 31.88 26.06
N GLU A 240 -4.38 31.78 25.44
CA GLU A 240 -4.98 30.50 25.05
C GLU A 240 -4.14 29.78 23.97
N ALA A 241 -3.62 30.53 23.00
CA ALA A 241 -2.69 30.03 21.99
C ALA A 241 -1.43 29.43 22.65
N GLU A 242 -0.86 30.09 23.65
CA GLU A 242 0.31 29.59 24.38
C GLU A 242 -0.01 28.30 25.15
N LYS A 243 -1.17 28.21 25.84
CA LYS A 243 -1.61 26.97 26.50
C LYS A 243 -1.72 25.81 25.50
N ARG A 244 -2.33 26.04 24.33
CA ARG A 244 -2.46 25.03 23.27
C ARG A 244 -1.10 24.62 22.70
N ARG A 245 -0.18 25.58 22.50
CA ARG A 245 1.20 25.31 22.07
C ARG A 245 1.95 24.45 23.08
N GLN A 246 1.81 24.73 24.38
CA GLN A 246 2.42 23.94 25.44
C GLN A 246 1.85 22.50 25.48
N HIS A 247 0.56 22.33 25.20
CA HIS A 247 -0.02 20.99 25.08
C HIS A 247 0.53 20.24 23.86
N LEU A 248 0.59 20.89 22.70
CA LEU A 248 1.16 20.32 21.47
C LEU A 248 2.65 19.98 21.60
N SER A 249 3.44 20.82 22.30
CA SER A 249 4.87 20.57 22.50
C SER A 249 5.13 19.37 23.41
N LYS A 250 4.23 19.10 24.35
CA LYS A 250 4.27 17.94 25.25
C LYS A 250 3.76 16.64 24.60
N MET A 251 3.18 16.68 23.41
CA MET A 251 2.71 15.47 22.73
C MET A 251 3.89 14.52 22.44
N PRO A 252 3.73 13.21 22.68
CA PRO A 252 4.79 12.25 22.44
C PRO A 252 5.16 12.19 20.96
N THR A 253 6.41 11.87 20.66
CA THR A 253 6.84 11.63 19.28
C THR A 253 6.18 10.36 18.75
N VAL A 254 5.53 10.46 17.59
CA VAL A 254 4.93 9.34 16.87
C VAL A 254 5.59 9.19 15.51
N TYR A 255 6.09 7.99 15.25
CA TYR A 255 6.65 7.59 13.96
C TYR A 255 5.59 6.90 13.13
N THR A 256 5.44 7.28 11.86
CA THR A 256 4.47 6.69 10.94
C THR A 256 5.15 6.30 9.63
N LEU A 257 4.82 5.12 9.11
CA LEU A 257 5.18 4.68 7.78
C LEU A 257 3.92 4.53 6.93
N SER A 258 3.91 5.16 5.76
CA SER A 258 2.78 5.14 4.83
C SER A 258 3.25 5.08 3.38
N ASN A 259 2.28 4.96 2.47
CA ASN A 259 2.53 5.18 1.06
C ASN A 259 2.99 6.63 0.80
N THR A 260 3.70 6.82 -0.32
CA THR A 260 4.03 8.14 -0.85
C THR A 260 3.25 8.43 -2.13
N ILE A 261 3.17 9.71 -2.49
CA ILE A 261 2.56 10.15 -3.76
C ILE A 261 3.52 9.85 -4.94
N HIS A 262 4.83 9.75 -4.68
CA HIS A 262 5.84 9.54 -5.71
C HIS A 262 5.90 8.08 -6.20
N LYS A 263 5.55 7.85 -7.47
CA LYS A 263 5.53 6.51 -8.11
C LYS A 263 6.87 5.75 -8.09
N GLN A 264 7.99 6.43 -7.86
CA GLN A 264 9.32 5.82 -7.89
C GLN A 264 9.71 5.11 -6.58
N HIS A 265 9.01 5.42 -5.49
CA HIS A 265 9.28 4.86 -4.17
C HIS A 265 8.17 3.87 -3.81
N PRO A 266 8.41 2.56 -3.98
CA PRO A 266 7.39 1.56 -3.71
C PRO A 266 7.12 1.45 -2.22
N PHE A 267 5.85 1.36 -1.83
CA PHE A 267 5.48 1.05 -0.46
C PHE A 267 5.28 -0.46 -0.33
N ILE A 268 6.20 -1.14 0.34
CA ILE A 268 6.23 -2.60 0.44
C ILE A 268 6.18 -3.00 1.91
N LEU A 269 5.28 -3.92 2.24
CA LEU A 269 5.27 -4.61 3.53
C LEU A 269 5.43 -6.10 3.26
N SER A 270 6.44 -6.72 3.87
CA SER A 270 6.77 -8.10 3.59
C SER A 270 7.08 -8.87 4.87
N THR A 271 6.46 -10.04 5.07
CA THR A 271 6.91 -10.97 6.12
C THR A 271 8.13 -11.78 5.66
N PHE A 272 8.39 -11.83 4.34
CA PHE A 272 9.64 -12.38 3.81
C PHE A 272 10.80 -11.43 4.06
N SER A 273 12.00 -11.99 4.21
CA SER A 273 13.23 -11.19 4.32
C SER A 273 13.55 -10.42 3.03
N GLN A 274 14.22 -9.27 3.20
CA GLN A 274 14.75 -8.42 2.12
C GLN A 274 15.49 -9.23 1.04
N LYS A 275 16.35 -10.17 1.46
CA LYS A 275 17.17 -11.00 0.54
C LYS A 275 16.30 -11.86 -0.37
N ILE A 276 15.24 -12.46 0.16
CA ILE A 276 14.30 -13.27 -0.63
C ILE A 276 13.60 -12.40 -1.67
N LEU A 277 13.17 -11.20 -1.25
CA LEU A 277 12.45 -10.29 -2.13
C LEU A 277 13.33 -9.73 -3.25
N ALA A 278 14.54 -9.28 -2.91
CA ALA A 278 15.53 -8.81 -3.88
C ALA A 278 15.91 -9.91 -4.89
N LYS A 279 16.18 -11.14 -4.40
CA LYS A 279 16.47 -12.31 -5.25
C LYS A 279 15.32 -12.61 -6.21
N LYS A 280 14.07 -12.57 -5.73
CA LYS A 280 12.88 -12.79 -6.55
C LYS A 280 12.79 -11.77 -7.71
N PHE A 281 12.99 -10.48 -7.43
CA PHE A 281 12.99 -9.46 -8.47
C PHE A 281 14.18 -9.58 -9.43
N ARG A 282 15.38 -9.98 -8.96
CA ARG A 282 16.51 -10.30 -9.84
C ARG A 282 16.20 -11.47 -10.79
N ILE A 283 15.56 -12.53 -10.29
CA ILE A 283 15.15 -13.67 -11.13
C ILE A 283 14.15 -13.22 -12.19
N TYR A 284 13.16 -12.38 -11.82
CA TYR A 284 12.20 -11.84 -12.80
C TYR A 284 12.87 -10.96 -13.85
N ALA A 285 13.88 -10.18 -13.48
CA ALA A 285 14.68 -9.44 -14.44
C ALA A 285 15.43 -10.38 -15.41
N ILE A 286 16.10 -11.41 -14.90
CA ILE A 286 16.84 -12.38 -15.73
C ILE A 286 15.89 -13.11 -16.69
N LEU A 287 14.75 -13.60 -16.20
CA LEU A 287 13.75 -14.27 -17.05
C LEU A 287 13.18 -13.33 -18.12
N SER A 288 12.94 -12.06 -17.77
CA SER A 288 12.48 -11.06 -18.73
C SER A 288 13.55 -10.77 -19.78
N LEU A 289 14.83 -10.72 -19.40
CA LEU A 289 15.94 -10.52 -20.32
C LEU A 289 16.11 -11.70 -21.27
N MET A 290 16.04 -12.94 -20.75
CA MET A 290 16.05 -14.14 -21.58
C MET A 290 14.89 -14.14 -22.58
N GLY A 291 13.69 -13.75 -22.15
CA GLY A 291 12.53 -13.59 -23.03
C GLY A 291 12.80 -12.58 -24.16
N ALA A 292 13.36 -11.41 -23.83
CA ALA A 292 13.71 -10.40 -24.83
C ALA A 292 14.72 -10.94 -25.86
N LEU A 293 15.78 -11.63 -25.39
CA LEU A 293 16.78 -12.24 -26.26
C LEU A 293 16.19 -13.32 -27.17
N LEU A 294 15.25 -14.12 -26.67
CA LEU A 294 14.56 -15.15 -27.47
C LEU A 294 13.72 -14.53 -28.59
N PHE A 295 12.96 -13.46 -28.31
CA PHE A 295 12.18 -12.79 -29.35
C PHE A 295 13.07 -12.08 -30.39
N VAL A 296 14.20 -11.52 -29.97
CA VAL A 296 15.19 -10.94 -30.89
C VAL A 296 15.85 -12.02 -31.74
N ALA A 297 16.24 -13.16 -31.15
CA ALA A 297 16.80 -14.28 -31.90
C ALA A 297 15.80 -14.85 -32.91
N PHE A 298 14.52 -14.95 -32.53
CA PHE A 298 13.44 -15.35 -33.43
C PHE A 298 13.30 -14.39 -34.62
N LEU A 299 13.34 -13.08 -34.38
CA LEU A 299 13.32 -12.06 -35.43
C LEU A 299 14.50 -12.21 -36.41
N ILE A 300 15.72 -12.41 -35.88
CA ILE A 300 16.92 -12.56 -36.72
C ILE A 300 16.82 -13.82 -37.58
N ILE A 301 16.43 -14.96 -37.00
CA ILE A 301 16.36 -16.24 -37.71
C ILE A 301 15.28 -16.25 -38.79
N HIS A 302 14.13 -15.63 -38.53
CA HIS A 302 12.97 -15.72 -39.40
C HIS A 302 12.89 -14.62 -40.47
N PHE A 303 13.55 -13.47 -40.26
CA PHE A 303 13.45 -12.31 -41.17
C PHE A 303 14.78 -11.81 -41.74
N PHE A 304 15.92 -12.13 -41.11
CA PHE A 304 17.25 -11.64 -41.52
C PHE A 304 18.21 -12.73 -41.98
N LYS A 305 17.82 -14.00 -41.89
CA LYS A 305 18.58 -15.11 -42.47
C LYS A 305 18.23 -15.23 -43.96
N PRO A 306 19.21 -15.20 -44.87
CA PRO A 306 18.99 -15.21 -46.32
C PRO A 306 18.41 -16.52 -46.83
#